data_AF-A0A8T4YNR4-F1
#
_entry.id   AF-A0A8T4YNR4-F1
#
_cell.length_a   1.000
_cell.length_b   1.000
_cell.length_c   1.000
_cell.angle_alpha   90.00
_cell.angle_beta   90.00
_cell.angle_gamma   90.00
#
_symmetry.space_group_name_H-M   'P 1'
#
loop_
_entity.id
_entity.type
_entity.pdbx_description
1 polymer ?
#
loop_
_entity_poly.entity_id
_entity_poly.type
_entity_poly.pdbx_seq_one_letter_code
_entity_poly.pdbx_strand_id
1 'polypeptide(L)' 'MTGAETLLPYLREKRCDEPAPTIIVDGREAGSAEKVVKRLRERGVNVKFETLERGDYILSDVCAVERKRV' A
#
# COMPACT_ATOMS: atom_id res chain seq x y z
N MET A 1 -11.56 -25.95 4.16
CA MET A 1 -11.43 -24.48 4.11
C MET A 1 -10.09 -24.19 3.45
N THR A 2 -10.11 -24.04 2.12
CA THR A 2 -8.93 -23.82 1.28
C THR A 2 -8.21 -22.54 1.72
N GLY A 3 -6.88 -22.61 1.80
CA GLY A 3 -6.03 -21.56 2.33
C GLY A 3 -6.30 -20.21 1.66
N ALA A 4 -6.19 -19.13 2.44
CA ALA A 4 -6.42 -17.77 1.99
C ALA A 4 -5.79 -17.54 0.61
N GLU A 5 -6.61 -17.17 -0.38
CA GLU A 5 -6.21 -16.79 -1.74
C GLU A 5 -5.47 -15.44 -1.67
N THR A 6 -4.28 -15.46 -1.10
CA THR A 6 -3.45 -14.28 -0.94
C THR A 6 -2.55 -14.11 -2.16
N LEU A 7 -2.37 -12.87 -2.61
CA LEU A 7 -1.45 -12.55 -3.71
C LEU A 7 0.04 -12.60 -3.28
N LEU A 8 0.33 -12.88 -2.01
CA LEU A 8 1.69 -12.96 -1.47
C LEU A 8 2.63 -13.90 -2.26
N PRO A 9 2.23 -15.09 -2.76
CA PRO A 9 3.11 -15.96 -3.53
C PRO A 9 3.55 -15.37 -4.87
N TYR A 10 2.82 -14.38 -5.38
CA TYR A 10 3.14 -13.70 -6.65
C TYR A 10 4.01 -12.46 -6.45
N LEU A 11 4.28 -12.07 -5.20
CA LEU A 11 5.16 -10.95 -4.89
C LEU A 11 6.61 -11.37 -5.18
N ARG A 12 7.16 -10.91 -6.30
CA ARG A 12 8.58 -11.13 -6.63
C ARG A 12 9.45 -10.26 -5.72
N GLU A 13 10.60 -10.79 -5.33
CA GLU A 13 11.64 -9.98 -4.69
C GLU A 13 12.06 -8.86 -5.64
N LYS A 14 12.26 -7.66 -5.08
CA LYS A 14 12.56 -6.45 -5.83
C LYS A 14 13.82 -6.68 -6.66
N ARG A 15 13.73 -6.59 -7.99
CA ARG A 15 14.91 -6.53 -8.86
C ARG A 15 15.55 -5.16 -8.70
N CYS A 16 16.87 -5.09 -8.56
CA CYS A 16 17.60 -3.85 -8.26
C CYS A 16 17.34 -2.71 -9.25
N ASP A 17 16.89 -3.01 -10.47
CA ASP A 17 16.73 -2.03 -11.56
C ASP A 17 15.27 -1.59 -11.80
N GLU A 18 14.28 -2.13 -11.08
CA GLU A 18 12.87 -1.75 -11.28
C GLU A 18 12.48 -0.53 -10.42
N PRO A 19 11.79 0.47 -11.00
CA PRO A 19 11.35 1.64 -10.26
C PRO A 19 10.40 1.23 -9.13
N ALA A 20 10.66 1.77 -7.94
CA ALA A 20 9.81 1.53 -6.77
C ALA A 20 8.37 2.01 -7.05
N PRO A 21 7.34 1.18 -6.79
CA PRO A 21 5.96 1.64 -6.90
C PRO A 21 5.72 2.78 -5.91
N THR A 22 4.91 3.75 -6.31
CA THR A 22 4.49 4.85 -5.45
C THR A 22 3.06 4.62 -5.01
N ILE A 23 2.82 4.61 -3.70
CA ILE A 23 1.49 4.57 -3.10
C ILE A 23 1.21 5.94 -2.49
N ILE A 24 0.05 6.51 -2.82
CA ILE A 24 -0.44 7.74 -2.19
C ILE A 24 -1.33 7.33 -1.02
N VAL A 25 -1.06 7.86 0.16
CA VAL A 25 -1.77 7.54 1.41
C VAL A 25 -2.50 8.79 1.86
N ASP A 26 -3.76 8.64 2.24
CA ASP A 26 -4.52 9.74 2.83
C ASP A 26 -3.89 10.18 4.15
N GLY A 27 -3.69 11.49 4.29
CA GLY A 27 -3.08 12.08 5.48
C GLY A 27 -3.83 11.77 6.78
N ARG A 28 -5.15 11.52 6.73
CA ARG A 28 -5.93 11.13 7.92
C ARG A 28 -5.63 9.69 8.35
N GLU A 29 -5.22 8.82 7.42
CA GLU A 29 -4.86 7.43 7.69
C GLU A 29 -3.37 7.28 8.14
N ALA A 30 -2.55 8.33 7.99
CA ALA A 30 -1.13 8.28 8.35
C ALA A 30 -0.88 7.91 9.82
N GLY A 31 -1.72 8.39 10.75
CA GLY A 31 -1.61 8.09 12.18
C GLY A 31 -2.18 6.72 12.59
N SER A 32 -3.27 6.29 11.94
CA SER A 32 -3.95 5.01 12.20
C SER A 32 -3.23 3.81 11.56
N ALA A 33 -2.38 4.06 10.56
CA ALA A 33 -1.71 3.04 9.77
C ALA A 33 -0.17 3.11 9.79
N GLU A 34 0.43 3.69 10.83
CA GLU A 34 1.89 3.83 10.98
C GLU A 34 2.63 2.50 10.71
N LYS A 35 2.13 1.37 11.26
CA LYS A 35 2.69 0.03 11.02
C LYS A 35 2.64 -0.39 9.55
N VAL A 36 1.58 -0.04 8.82
CA VAL A 36 1.41 -0.37 7.40
C VAL A 36 2.38 0.47 6.57
N VAL A 37 2.42 1.78 6.80
CA VAL A 37 3.34 2.70 6.12
C VAL A 37 4.79 2.27 6.34
N LYS A 38 5.17 1.94 7.58
CA LYS A 38 6.51 1.46 7.91
C LYS A 38 6.88 0.22 7.09
N ARG A 39 6.00 -0.79 7.07
CA ARG A 39 6.23 -2.02 6.30
C ARG A 39 6.26 -1.79 4.78
N LEU A 40 5.46 -0.86 4.25
CA LEU A 40 5.52 -0.48 2.83
C LEU A 40 6.89 0.11 2.48
N ARG A 41 7.40 1.02 3.31
CA ARG A 41 8.74 1.61 3.15
C ARG A 41 9.85 0.57 3.27
N GLU A 42 9.77 -0.35 4.24
CA GLU A 42 10.72 -1.46 4.40
C GLU A 42 10.76 -2.39 3.17
N ARG A 43 9.62 -2.54 2.47
CA ARG A 43 9.53 -3.27 1.19
C ARG A 43 10.00 -2.45 -0.01
N GLY A 44 10.50 -1.23 0.22
CA GLY A 44 11.05 -0.36 -0.82
C GLY A 44 9.99 0.30 -1.70
N VAL A 45 8.76 0.45 -1.20
CA VAL A 45 7.69 1.24 -1.82
C VAL A 45 7.89 2.71 -1.49
N ASN A 46 7.71 3.59 -2.47
CA ASN A 46 7.68 5.02 -2.23
C ASN A 46 6.31 5.43 -1.68
N VAL A 47 6.27 6.10 -0.53
CA VAL A 47 5.01 6.49 0.12
C VAL A 47 4.88 8.01 0.10
N LYS A 48 3.83 8.50 -0.56
CA LYS A 48 3.47 9.91 -0.60
C LYS A 48 2.24 10.13 0.26
N PHE A 49 2.24 11.20 1.06
CA PHE A 49 1.06 11.59 1.83
C PHE A 49 0.35 12.75 1.15
N GLU A 50 -0.95 12.62 0.95
CA GLU A 50 -1.81 13.67 0.39
C GLU A 50 -3.18 13.64 1.08
N THR A 51 -3.91 14.73 1.02
CA THR A 51 -5.33 14.73 1.42
C THR A 51 -6.14 14.24 0.23
N LEU A 52 -6.74 13.05 0.33
CA LEU A 52 -7.52 12.46 -0.74
C LEU A 52 -8.99 12.84 -0.61
N GLU A 53 -9.66 13.05 -1.75
CA GLU A 53 -11.11 13.28 -1.74
C GLU A 53 -11.87 12.03 -1.28
N ARG A 54 -11.37 10.83 -1.63
CA ARG A 54 -11.96 9.53 -1.28
C ARG A 54 -10.90 8.44 -1.14
N GLY A 55 -11.15 7.48 -0.24
CA GLY A 55 -10.29 6.31 0.00
C GLY A 55 -9.12 6.61 0.93
N ASP A 56 -8.46 5.53 1.38
CA ASP A 56 -7.32 5.61 2.30
C ASP A 56 -5.97 5.49 1.57
N TYR A 57 -5.94 4.75 0.45
CA TYR A 57 -4.75 4.49 -0.35
C TYR A 57 -5.07 4.54 -1.85
N ILE A 58 -4.19 5.14 -2.66
CA ILE A 58 -4.22 5.05 -4.12
C ILE A 58 -3.01 4.24 -4.58
N LEU A 59 -3.29 3.17 -5.32
CA LEU A 59 -2.29 2.25 -5.87
C LEU A 59 -1.98 2.56 -7.34
N SER A 60 -2.97 3.05 -8.07
CA SER A 60 -2.85 3.50 -9.46
C SER A 60 -3.97 4.48 -9.81
N ASP A 61 -3.94 5.01 -11.02
CA ASP A 61 -4.99 5.83 -11.64
C ASP A 61 -6.38 5.18 -11.64
N VAL A 62 -6.45 3.85 -11.63
CA VAL A 62 -7.70 3.06 -11.66
C VAL A 62 -7.99 2.29 -10.38
N CYS A 63 -7.15 2.42 -9.34
CA CYS A 63 -7.28 1.60 -8.13
C CYS A 63 -7.02 2.39 -6.85
N ALA A 64 -8.08 2.48 -6.03
CA ALA A 64 -8.01 2.96 -4.66
C ALA A 64 -8.45 1.86 -3.69
N VAL A 65 -7.91 1.87 -2.47
CA VAL A 65 -8.17 0.90 -1.41
C VAL A 65 -8.67 1.62 -0.17
N GLU A 66 -9.69 1.02 0.44
CA GLU A 66 -10.27 1.42 1.72
C GLU A 66 -9.92 0.36 2.78
N ARG A 67 -9.37 0.79 3.90
CA ARG A 67 -9.00 -0.08 5.01
C ARG A 67 -10.10 -0.09 6.06
N LYS A 68 -10.85 -1.19 6.12
CA LYS A 68 -11.78 -1.47 7.22
C LYS A 68 -11.12 -2.34 8.30
N ARG A 69 -11.32 -1.97 9.56
CA ARG A 69 -11.02 -2.83 10.71
C ARG A 69 -12.24 -3.73 10.96
N VAL A 70 -12.00 -4.98 11.35
CA VAL A 70 -13.04 -5.96 11.69
C VAL A 70 -13.69 -5.62 13.02
#